data_AF-A0A7R9S6D4-F1
#
_entry.id   AF-A0A7R9S6D4-F1
#
_cell.length_a   1.000
_cell.length_b   1.000
_cell.length_c   1.000
_cell.angle_alpha   90.00
_cell.angle_beta   90.00
_cell.angle_gamma   90.00
#
_symmetry.space_group_name_H-M   'P 1'
#
loop_
_entity.id
_entity.type
_entity.pdbx_description
1 polymer ?
#
loop_
_entity_poly.entity_id
_entity_poly.type
_entity_poly.pdbx_seq_one_letter_code
_entity_poly.pdbx_strand_id
1 'polypeptide(L)'
;WSPEMESSMRTIFAFILLSAFEFSSSSGYWYGYEQDSNYDVYFKEKFVNRVKRALRNPVVGFGLGTVLTLSAIFFTIIYYLSRTYQDQQDLEKKIKDKDATLKWLMGADEPVKFSTNEQALKRRYKFIHFNMRGRGEVTRLIMEYRGVSYDDIRLNKDQWHVFKHKLPFDQLPVLRVDDKTLSQANPISRYLAREFGLAGKNNWESALCDMIVDTISDQVTKIFGYRYESDEEKMKFRMEQSVKEYIPKFLEKMESHLNLSKSRDAFWVVGDEMTWADIYLVNYLLEVEKVSPECLNEFPLLLDIKKRLTNIPQIKSYLERRPVTEW
;
A
#
# COMPACT_ATOMS: atom_id res chain seq x y z
N TRP A 1 32.13 17.22 25.50
CA TRP A 1 31.58 15.87 25.28
C TRP A 1 30.57 15.66 26.38
N SER A 2 29.32 15.34 26.06
CA SER A 2 28.33 15.11 27.13
C SER A 2 28.65 13.78 27.84
N PRO A 3 28.25 13.61 29.11
CA PRO A 3 28.40 12.35 29.82
C PRO A 3 27.75 11.16 29.10
N GLU A 4 26.65 11.39 28.36
CA GLU A 4 26.04 10.34 27.53
C GLU A 4 26.94 9.95 26.36
N MET A 5 27.57 10.92 25.69
CA MET A 5 28.54 10.67 24.61
C MET A 5 29.74 9.84 25.08
N GLU A 6 30.23 10.10 26.29
CA GLU A 6 31.34 9.35 26.88
C GLU A 6 30.94 7.90 27.20
N SER A 7 29.72 7.69 27.73
CA SER A 7 29.18 6.36 27.98
C SER A 7 29.00 5.56 26.70
N SER A 8 28.41 6.16 25.65
CA SER A 8 28.24 5.51 24.34
C SER A 8 29.58 5.16 23.71
N MET A 9 30.58 6.03 23.82
CA MET A 9 31.93 5.79 23.28
C MET A 9 32.64 4.64 24.01
N ARG A 10 32.48 4.52 25.33
CA ARG A 10 32.99 3.37 26.10
C ARG A 10 32.32 2.05 25.70
N THR A 11 31.00 2.07 25.48
CA THR A 11 30.25 0.89 25.01
C THR A 11 30.68 0.47 23.61
N ILE A 12 30.90 1.44 22.70
CA ILE A 12 31.38 1.18 21.34
C ILE A 12 32.82 0.63 21.36
N PHE A 13 33.70 1.16 22.21
CA PHE A 13 35.06 0.64 22.37
C PHE A 13 35.07 -0.79 22.92
N ALA A 14 34.19 -1.08 23.88
CA ALA A 14 34.02 -2.44 24.41
C ALA A 14 33.48 -3.40 23.34
N PHE A 15 32.55 -2.95 22.48
CA PHE A 15 32.03 -3.73 21.36
C PHE A 15 33.12 -4.03 20.33
N ILE A 16 33.96 -3.04 19.99
CA ILE A 16 35.08 -3.23 19.05
C ILE A 16 36.09 -4.25 19.60
N LEU A 17 36.39 -4.21 20.90
CA LEU A 17 37.28 -5.18 21.56
C LEU A 17 36.65 -6.58 21.63
N LEU A 18 35.35 -6.69 21.92
CA LEU A 18 34.60 -7.95 21.95
C LEU A 18 34.48 -8.57 20.55
N SER A 19 34.15 -7.78 19.52
CA SER A 19 34.07 -8.25 18.14
C SER A 19 35.44 -8.65 17.59
N ALA A 20 36.53 -7.97 17.99
CA ALA A 20 37.88 -8.39 17.65
C ALA A 20 38.28 -9.72 18.32
N PHE A 21 37.74 -10.00 19.52
CA PHE A 21 37.97 -11.24 20.25
C PHE A 21 37.14 -12.40 19.67
N GLU A 22 35.85 -12.19 19.41
CA GLU A 22 34.94 -13.18 18.80
C GLU A 22 35.38 -13.55 17.38
N PHE A 23 35.78 -12.58 16.56
CA PHE A 23 36.25 -12.82 15.19
C PHE A 23 37.61 -13.56 15.14
N SER A 24 38.38 -13.57 16.23
CA SER A 24 39.57 -14.41 16.38
C SER A 24 39.24 -15.87 16.74
N SER A 25 38.07 -16.11 17.34
CA SER A 25 37.61 -17.42 17.80
C SER A 25 36.66 -18.14 16.85
N SER A 26 36.09 -17.46 15.85
CA SER A 26 35.05 -18.01 14.97
C SER A 26 35.46 -18.10 13.49
N SER A 27 36.68 -18.54 13.19
CA SER A 27 37.02 -18.99 11.84
C SER A 27 36.42 -20.38 11.58
N GLY A 28 35.15 -20.42 11.17
CA GLY A 28 34.47 -21.64 10.76
C GLY A 28 33.19 -21.36 9.98
N TYR A 29 33.30 -21.37 8.64
CA TYR A 29 32.26 -21.47 7.61
C TYR A 29 31.15 -20.40 7.57
N TRP A 30 30.93 -19.79 6.40
CA TRP A 30 29.68 -19.87 5.61
C TRP A 30 29.82 -19.06 4.30
N TYR A 31 29.23 -19.64 3.24
CA TYR A 31 29.25 -19.25 1.84
C TYR A 31 28.04 -18.34 1.51
N GLY A 32 28.27 -17.34 0.64
CA GLY A 32 27.35 -16.94 -0.44
C GLY A 32 26.20 -15.96 -0.16
N TYR A 33 26.36 -14.70 -0.60
CA TYR A 33 25.46 -14.03 -1.58
C TYR A 33 26.11 -12.73 -2.08
N GLU A 34 26.33 -12.63 -3.39
CA GLU A 34 26.81 -11.45 -4.11
C GLU A 34 25.65 -10.49 -4.43
N GLN A 35 25.86 -9.17 -4.31
CA GLN A 35 25.91 -8.30 -5.49
C GLN A 35 26.42 -6.88 -5.17
N ASP A 36 27.36 -6.47 -6.02
CA ASP A 36 27.82 -5.11 -6.35
C ASP A 36 28.39 -4.19 -5.26
N SER A 37 29.69 -4.38 -5.01
CA SER A 37 30.68 -3.44 -5.52
C SER A 37 32.07 -4.07 -5.47
N ASN A 38 32.67 -4.34 -6.64
CA ASN A 38 34.06 -4.83 -6.74
C ASN A 38 35.10 -3.86 -6.13
N TYR A 39 34.68 -2.65 -5.74
CA TYR A 39 35.48 -1.72 -4.94
C TYR A 39 35.54 -2.09 -3.44
N ASP A 40 34.47 -2.63 -2.87
CA ASP A 40 34.34 -2.80 -1.41
C ASP A 40 34.98 -4.10 -0.91
N VAL A 41 34.92 -5.18 -1.71
CA VAL A 41 35.56 -6.47 -1.37
C VAL A 41 37.09 -6.35 -1.44
N TYR A 42 37.62 -5.75 -2.50
CA TYR A 42 39.07 -5.56 -2.65
C TYR A 42 39.66 -4.63 -1.59
N PHE A 43 38.91 -3.58 -1.19
CA PHE A 43 39.33 -2.66 -0.13
C PHE A 43 39.32 -3.34 1.24
N LYS A 44 38.25 -4.09 1.58
CA LYS A 44 38.13 -4.85 2.84
C LYS A 44 39.25 -5.87 3.01
N GLU A 45 39.56 -6.63 1.97
CA GLU A 45 40.58 -7.70 2.06
C GLU A 45 42.00 -7.12 2.22
N LYS A 46 42.34 -6.06 1.48
CA LYS A 46 43.63 -5.36 1.61
C LYS A 46 43.75 -4.66 2.97
N PHE A 47 42.66 -4.10 3.46
CA PHE A 47 42.58 -3.42 4.75
C PHE A 47 42.84 -4.38 5.91
N VAL A 48 42.09 -5.49 5.95
CA VAL A 48 42.23 -6.55 6.97
C VAL A 48 43.66 -7.13 6.95
N ASN A 49 44.23 -7.37 5.76
CA ASN A 49 45.57 -7.91 5.64
C ASN A 49 46.68 -6.91 6.04
N ARG A 50 46.46 -5.59 5.94
CA ARG A 50 47.39 -4.57 6.45
C ARG A 50 47.33 -4.45 7.98
N VAL A 51 46.13 -4.47 8.55
CA VAL A 51 45.94 -4.45 10.02
C VAL A 51 46.54 -5.71 10.65
N LYS A 52 46.31 -6.90 10.08
CA LYS A 52 46.93 -8.16 10.53
C LYS A 52 48.46 -8.15 10.48
N ARG A 53 49.05 -7.46 9.50
CA ARG A 53 50.52 -7.30 9.38
C ARG A 53 51.08 -6.33 10.41
N ALA A 54 50.38 -5.21 10.66
CA ALA A 54 50.78 -4.23 11.67
C ALA A 54 50.74 -4.79 13.10
N LEU A 55 49.81 -5.71 13.38
CA LEU A 55 49.67 -6.35 14.70
C LEU A 55 50.65 -7.51 14.95
N ARG A 56 51.29 -8.09 13.91
CA ARG A 56 52.17 -9.27 14.04
C ARG A 56 53.66 -8.96 14.30
N ASN A 57 54.12 -7.71 14.11
CA ASN A 57 55.52 -7.32 14.33
C ASN A 57 55.60 -6.08 15.23
N PRO A 58 55.73 -6.23 16.56
CA PRO A 58 55.75 -5.11 17.49
C PRO A 58 57.13 -4.43 17.62
N VAL A 59 58.15 -4.86 16.87
CA VAL A 59 59.53 -4.36 16.99
C VAL A 59 60.03 -3.78 15.67
N VAL A 60 59.43 -2.68 15.22
CA VAL A 60 60.07 -1.70 14.33
C VAL A 60 59.54 -0.35 14.75
N GLY A 61 60.43 0.61 15.05
CA GLY A 61 60.05 1.96 15.45
C GLY A 61 58.96 2.51 14.53
N PHE A 62 57.93 3.13 15.11
CA PHE A 62 56.78 3.64 14.38
C PHE A 62 57.24 4.71 13.38
N GLY A 63 57.62 4.29 12.17
CA GLY A 63 57.89 5.17 11.06
C GLY A 63 56.62 5.95 10.74
N LEU A 64 56.80 7.17 10.22
CA LEU A 64 55.73 8.11 9.88
C LEU A 64 54.55 7.43 9.15
N GLY A 65 54.83 6.43 8.30
CA GLY A 65 53.81 5.67 7.56
C GLY A 65 52.80 4.90 8.41
N THR A 66 53.19 4.34 9.57
CA THR A 66 52.29 3.57 10.44
C THR A 66 51.34 4.51 11.20
N VAL A 67 51.85 5.66 11.66
CA VAL A 67 51.06 6.72 12.32
C VAL A 67 50.05 7.33 11.33
N LEU A 68 50.47 7.58 10.09
CA LEU A 68 49.58 8.07 9.02
C LEU A 68 48.47 7.05 8.69
N THR A 69 48.78 5.75 8.70
CA THR A 69 47.80 4.69 8.42
C THR A 69 46.75 4.58 9.53
N LEU A 70 47.16 4.58 10.79
CA LEU A 70 46.22 4.54 11.92
C LEU A 70 45.36 5.81 12.00
N SER A 71 45.94 6.98 11.68
CA SER A 71 45.20 8.25 11.61
C SER A 71 44.14 8.20 10.50
N ALA A 72 44.48 7.69 9.31
CA ALA A 72 43.52 7.55 8.21
C ALA A 72 42.35 6.62 8.57
N ILE A 73 42.59 5.55 9.33
CA ILE A 73 41.53 4.65 9.83
C ILE A 73 40.61 5.37 10.80
N PHE A 74 41.19 6.08 11.76
CA PHE A 74 40.42 6.84 12.75
C PHE A 74 39.56 7.92 12.08
N PHE A 75 40.11 8.68 11.14
CA PHE A 75 39.35 9.68 10.38
C PHE A 75 38.29 9.05 9.47
N THR A 76 38.53 7.86 8.91
CA THR A 76 37.52 7.13 8.13
C THR A 76 36.36 6.69 9.02
N ILE A 77 36.66 6.18 10.22
CA ILE A 77 35.62 5.80 11.20
C ILE A 77 34.84 7.03 11.66
N ILE A 78 35.51 8.14 12.01
CA ILE A 78 34.83 9.39 12.35
C ILE A 78 34.01 9.94 11.17
N TYR A 79 34.51 9.83 9.94
CA TYR A 79 33.77 10.23 8.74
C TYR A 79 32.50 9.38 8.56
N TYR A 80 32.58 8.06 8.73
CA TYR A 80 31.40 7.19 8.65
C TYR A 80 30.42 7.40 9.80
N LEU A 81 30.92 7.62 11.03
CA LEU A 81 30.09 7.91 12.21
C LEU A 81 29.42 9.30 12.11
N SER A 82 30.14 10.31 11.64
CA SER A 82 29.57 11.65 11.40
C SER A 82 28.56 11.62 10.26
N ARG A 83 28.84 10.88 9.18
CA ARG A 83 27.88 10.70 8.08
C ARG A 83 26.62 9.94 8.52
N THR A 84 26.75 8.86 9.29
CA THR A 84 25.58 8.16 9.86
C THR A 84 24.81 9.02 10.86
N TYR A 85 25.47 9.87 11.65
CA TYR A 85 24.81 10.83 12.53
C TYR A 85 24.08 11.94 11.76
N GLN A 86 24.69 12.45 10.68
CA GLN A 86 24.07 13.44 9.80
C GLN A 86 22.90 12.84 9.02
N ASP A 87 23.05 11.60 8.55
CA ASP A 87 21.98 10.81 7.93
C ASP A 87 20.84 10.57 8.92
N GLN A 88 21.14 10.31 10.21
CA GLN A 88 20.12 10.22 11.28
C GLN A 88 19.42 11.56 11.54
N GLN A 89 20.15 12.68 11.61
CA GLN A 89 19.53 14.01 11.78
C GLN A 89 18.69 14.42 10.56
N ASP A 90 19.13 14.10 9.34
CA ASP A 90 18.35 14.31 8.12
C ASP A 90 17.14 13.37 8.05
N LEU A 91 17.26 12.14 8.58
CA LEU A 91 16.14 11.21 8.75
C LEU A 91 15.15 11.77 9.77
N GLU A 92 15.61 12.27 10.93
CA GLU A 92 14.78 12.90 11.97
C GLU A 92 14.10 14.17 11.47
N LYS A 93 14.77 14.97 10.65
CA LYS A 93 14.20 16.16 10.01
C LYS A 93 13.15 15.79 8.96
N LYS A 94 13.40 14.75 8.16
CA LYS A 94 12.40 14.15 7.25
C LYS A 94 11.25 13.47 8.02
N ILE A 95 11.49 12.95 9.21
CA ILE A 95 10.48 12.38 10.11
C ILE A 95 9.63 13.50 10.73
N LYS A 96 10.19 14.65 11.12
CA LYS A 96 9.43 15.79 11.65
C LYS A 96 8.41 16.38 10.65
N ASP A 97 8.76 16.42 9.37
CA ASP A 97 7.84 16.83 8.29
C ASP A 97 6.78 15.73 8.01
N LYS A 98 7.17 14.46 8.17
CA LYS A 98 6.27 13.29 8.12
C LYS A 98 5.39 13.14 9.36
N ASP A 99 5.77 13.65 10.53
CA ASP A 99 5.03 13.56 11.79
C ASP A 99 3.86 14.55 11.81
N ALA A 100 4.01 15.73 11.20
CA ALA A 100 2.88 16.63 10.95
C ALA A 100 1.88 16.01 9.95
N THR A 101 2.39 15.41 8.88
CA THR A 101 1.58 14.65 7.92
C THR A 101 0.90 13.44 8.58
N LEU A 102 1.59 12.76 9.49
CA LEU A 102 1.08 11.64 10.27
C LEU A 102 0.00 12.10 11.25
N LYS A 103 0.19 13.20 11.97
CA LYS A 103 -0.81 13.79 12.86
C LYS A 103 -2.04 14.26 12.09
N TRP A 104 -1.87 14.78 10.88
CA TRP A 104 -2.97 15.16 9.99
C TRP A 104 -3.72 13.93 9.44
N LEU A 105 -3.02 12.89 9.00
CA LEU A 105 -3.60 11.62 8.53
C LEU A 105 -4.32 10.86 9.65
N MET A 106 -3.70 10.80 10.83
CA MET A 106 -4.16 10.11 12.02
C MET A 106 -5.03 11.00 12.93
N GLY A 107 -5.29 12.25 12.53
CA GLY A 107 -6.27 13.15 13.18
C GLY A 107 -5.97 13.43 14.65
N ALA A 108 -4.71 13.36 15.05
CA ALA A 108 -4.31 13.35 16.46
C ALA A 108 -4.32 14.75 17.12
N ASP A 109 -4.36 15.85 16.36
CA ASP A 109 -4.16 17.21 16.90
C ASP A 109 -5.15 18.28 16.38
N GLU A 110 -6.27 17.93 15.74
CA GLU A 110 -7.31 18.97 15.54
C GLU A 110 -8.25 19.01 16.75
N PRO A 111 -8.15 20.02 17.64
CA PRO A 111 -9.16 20.22 18.65
C PRO A 111 -10.49 20.39 17.95
N VAL A 112 -11.48 19.58 18.36
CA VAL A 112 -12.88 19.79 18.00
C VAL A 112 -13.27 21.17 18.53
N LYS A 113 -13.18 22.20 17.67
CA LYS A 113 -13.80 23.48 17.95
C LYS A 113 -15.30 23.25 17.81
N PHE A 114 -15.97 23.10 18.94
CA PHE A 114 -17.42 23.15 19.01
C PHE A 114 -17.87 24.52 18.50
N SER A 115 -18.23 24.57 17.23
CA SER A 115 -18.98 25.67 16.64
C SER A 115 -20.43 25.44 17.02
N THR A 116 -21.02 26.35 17.80
CA THR A 116 -22.42 26.34 18.23
C THR A 116 -23.42 26.65 17.11
N ASN A 117 -23.07 26.42 15.84
CA ASN A 117 -23.95 26.58 14.70
C ASN A 117 -24.33 25.21 14.13
N GLU A 118 -25.61 25.03 13.78
CA GLU A 118 -26.26 23.84 13.20
C GLU A 118 -25.58 23.23 11.96
N GLN A 119 -24.47 23.80 11.47
CA GLN A 119 -23.57 23.21 10.47
C GLN A 119 -22.61 22.14 11.05
N ALA A 120 -22.65 21.90 12.36
CA ALA A 120 -21.69 21.06 13.11
C ALA A 120 -21.88 19.53 13.02
N LEU A 121 -22.55 18.96 12.01
CA LEU A 121 -22.69 17.50 11.86
C LEU A 121 -22.48 16.96 10.43
N LYS A 122 -21.62 17.61 9.62
CA LYS A 122 -21.10 16.93 8.42
C LYS A 122 -19.89 16.09 8.83
N ARG A 123 -20.06 14.76 8.90
CA ARG A 123 -18.95 13.83 9.18
C ARG A 123 -17.76 14.09 8.27
N ARG A 124 -16.55 14.03 8.83
CA ARG A 124 -15.30 14.19 8.07
C ARG A 124 -14.81 12.83 7.61
N TYR A 125 -14.76 12.65 6.29
CA TYR A 125 -14.28 11.41 5.68
C TYR A 125 -12.87 11.60 5.13
N LYS A 126 -11.95 10.70 5.51
CA LYS A 126 -10.63 10.57 4.87
C LYS A 126 -10.48 9.15 4.34
N PHE A 127 -10.29 9.01 3.04
CA PHE A 127 -10.06 7.72 2.41
C PHE A 127 -8.59 7.59 2.02
N ILE A 128 -7.91 6.59 2.57
CA ILE A 128 -6.48 6.38 2.40
C ILE A 128 -6.28 5.09 1.58
N HIS A 129 -5.64 5.22 0.43
CA HIS A 129 -5.29 4.10 -0.45
C HIS A 129 -4.02 4.44 -1.26
N PHE A 130 -3.43 3.48 -1.95
CA PHE A 130 -2.47 3.74 -3.02
C PHE A 130 -3.06 4.60 -4.15
N ASN A 131 -2.19 5.29 -4.90
CA ASN A 131 -2.58 5.96 -6.15
C ASN A 131 -2.89 4.97 -7.29
N MET A 132 -4.00 4.27 -7.14
CA MET A 132 -4.58 3.31 -8.08
C MET A 132 -6.09 3.19 -7.81
N ARG A 133 -6.82 2.56 -8.72
CA ARG A 133 -8.23 2.24 -8.51
C ARG A 133 -8.31 1.04 -7.57
N GLY A 134 -7.83 -0.12 -8.02
CA GLY A 134 -7.70 -1.32 -7.19
C GLY A 134 -8.96 -1.65 -6.39
N ARG A 135 -8.79 -2.15 -5.15
CA ARG A 135 -9.91 -2.45 -4.25
C ARG A 135 -10.57 -1.19 -3.65
N GLY A 136 -9.96 -0.02 -3.80
CA GLY A 136 -10.49 1.24 -3.25
C GLY A 136 -11.51 1.94 -4.14
N GLU A 137 -11.62 1.56 -5.40
CA GLU A 137 -12.43 2.33 -6.37
C GLU A 137 -13.92 2.30 -6.08
N VAL A 138 -14.44 1.18 -5.58
CA VAL A 138 -15.85 1.07 -5.17
C VAL A 138 -16.19 2.06 -4.06
N THR A 139 -15.28 2.24 -3.09
CA THR A 139 -15.45 3.23 -2.02
C THR A 139 -15.55 4.65 -2.57
N ARG A 140 -14.66 5.01 -3.52
CA ARG A 140 -14.72 6.32 -4.19
C ARG A 140 -16.03 6.49 -4.95
N LEU A 141 -16.43 5.52 -5.76
CA LEU A 141 -17.68 5.57 -6.53
C LEU A 141 -18.92 5.75 -5.64
N ILE A 142 -18.97 5.09 -4.47
CA ILE A 142 -20.07 5.28 -3.49
C ILE A 142 -20.12 6.74 -2.99
N MET A 143 -18.98 7.29 -2.58
CA MET A 143 -18.91 8.66 -2.07
C MET A 143 -19.25 9.69 -3.14
N GLU A 144 -18.74 9.48 -4.36
CA GLU A 144 -18.96 10.35 -5.52
C GLU A 144 -20.42 10.32 -5.97
N TYR A 145 -21.03 9.14 -6.06
CA TYR A 145 -22.45 8.99 -6.38
C TYR A 145 -23.33 9.80 -5.42
N ARG A 146 -22.99 9.77 -4.11
CA ARG A 146 -23.73 10.50 -3.08
C ARG A 146 -23.31 11.96 -2.92
N GLY A 147 -22.33 12.44 -3.68
CA GLY A 147 -21.83 13.81 -3.58
C GLY A 147 -21.24 14.16 -2.22
N VAL A 148 -20.71 13.16 -1.51
CA VAL A 148 -20.10 13.34 -0.19
C VAL A 148 -18.68 13.85 -0.38
N SER A 149 -18.33 14.92 0.33
CA SER A 149 -16.96 15.44 0.35
C SER A 149 -16.09 14.57 1.26
N TYR A 150 -14.92 14.19 0.75
CA TYR A 150 -13.91 13.39 1.46
C TYR A 150 -12.51 13.76 1.00
N ASP A 151 -11.51 13.55 1.85
CA ASP A 151 -10.11 13.65 1.47
C ASP A 151 -9.67 12.32 0.81
N ASP A 152 -9.40 12.32 -0.50
CA ASP A 152 -8.86 11.16 -1.24
C ASP A 152 -7.33 11.13 -1.15
N ILE A 153 -6.82 10.45 -0.13
CA ILE A 153 -5.40 10.42 0.22
C ILE A 153 -4.75 9.25 -0.51
N ARG A 154 -3.94 9.59 -1.51
CA ARG A 154 -3.27 8.64 -2.39
C ARG A 154 -1.78 8.51 -2.04
N LEU A 155 -1.44 7.45 -1.33
CA LEU A 155 -0.07 7.18 -0.89
C LEU A 155 0.81 6.69 -2.04
N ASN A 156 2.03 7.23 -2.11
CA ASN A 156 3.12 6.67 -2.92
C ASN A 156 3.86 5.56 -2.14
N LYS A 157 4.83 4.89 -2.79
CA LYS A 157 5.60 3.78 -2.17
C LYS A 157 6.36 4.22 -0.92
N ASP A 158 7.03 5.36 -0.96
CA ASP A 158 7.83 5.86 0.17
C ASP A 158 6.96 6.21 1.38
N GLN A 159 5.81 6.83 1.14
CA GLN A 159 4.80 7.09 2.16
C GLN A 159 4.26 5.77 2.73
N TRP A 160 3.94 4.79 1.89
CA TRP A 160 3.45 3.48 2.33
C TRP A 160 4.41 2.79 3.29
N HIS A 161 5.71 2.75 3.00
CA HIS A 161 6.71 2.12 3.88
C HIS A 161 6.78 2.79 5.26
N VAL A 162 6.46 4.08 5.35
CA VAL A 162 6.40 4.81 6.62
C VAL A 162 5.10 4.53 7.39
N PHE A 163 3.97 4.42 6.69
CA PHE A 163 2.65 4.34 7.32
C PHE A 163 2.16 2.92 7.60
N LYS A 164 2.66 1.90 6.87
CA LYS A 164 2.16 0.53 6.93
C LYS A 164 1.89 0.05 8.36
N HIS A 165 2.90 0.09 9.22
CA HIS A 165 2.83 -0.42 10.60
C HIS A 165 1.97 0.42 11.57
N LYS A 166 1.40 1.53 11.09
CA LYS A 166 0.52 2.42 11.86
C LYS A 166 -0.96 2.24 11.48
N LEU A 167 -1.25 1.41 10.48
CA LEU A 167 -2.59 1.17 9.97
C LEU A 167 -3.12 -0.17 10.50
N PRO A 168 -4.45 -0.31 10.66
CA PRO A 168 -5.03 -1.60 11.03
C PRO A 168 -4.60 -2.69 10.03
N PHE A 169 -4.11 -3.80 10.59
CA PHE A 169 -3.66 -4.98 9.84
C PHE A 169 -2.52 -4.72 8.84
N ASP A 170 -1.79 -3.60 8.96
CA ASP A 170 -0.70 -3.25 8.06
C ASP A 170 -1.13 -3.24 6.57
N GLN A 171 -2.36 -2.80 6.32
CA GLN A 171 -3.03 -2.90 5.01
C GLN A 171 -3.77 -1.62 4.62
N LEU A 172 -3.99 -1.47 3.32
CA LEU A 172 -4.90 -0.50 2.70
C LEU A 172 -6.03 -1.27 1.98
N PRO A 173 -7.21 -0.66 1.76
CA PRO A 173 -7.63 0.68 2.19
C PRO A 173 -7.88 0.87 3.68
N VAL A 174 -7.87 2.14 4.08
CA VAL A 174 -8.39 2.64 5.36
C VAL A 174 -9.35 3.80 5.12
N LEU A 175 -10.49 3.78 5.79
CA LEU A 175 -11.42 4.90 5.89
C LEU A 175 -11.36 5.45 7.32
N ARG A 176 -11.26 6.77 7.44
CA ARG A 176 -11.49 7.48 8.70
C ARG A 176 -12.77 8.27 8.62
N VAL A 177 -13.59 8.13 9.66
CA VAL A 177 -14.86 8.82 9.84
C VAL A 177 -14.76 9.54 11.17
N ASP A 178 -14.50 10.84 11.11
CA ASP A 178 -14.17 11.66 12.27
C ASP A 178 -12.95 11.07 13.03
N ASP A 179 -13.16 10.54 14.24
CA ASP A 179 -12.15 9.91 15.08
C ASP A 179 -12.04 8.39 14.86
N LYS A 180 -13.00 7.77 14.18
CA LYS A 180 -13.08 6.32 13.97
C LYS A 180 -12.29 5.89 12.75
N THR A 181 -11.66 4.72 12.85
CA THR A 181 -10.88 4.10 11.77
C THR A 181 -11.49 2.76 11.40
N LEU A 182 -11.70 2.53 10.10
CA LEU A 182 -12.18 1.28 9.52
C LEU A 182 -11.24 0.84 8.40
N SER A 183 -10.92 -0.45 8.33
CA SER A 183 -10.07 -1.06 7.29
C SER A 183 -10.85 -2.12 6.52
N GLN A 184 -10.22 -2.67 5.47
CA GLN A 184 -10.78 -3.64 4.52
C GLN A 184 -11.80 -3.05 3.54
N ALA A 185 -11.59 -3.29 2.25
CA ALA A 185 -12.34 -2.64 1.16
C ALA A 185 -13.86 -2.90 1.21
N ASN A 186 -14.28 -4.16 1.37
CA ASN A 186 -15.71 -4.52 1.40
C ASN A 186 -16.39 -4.00 2.68
N PRO A 187 -15.84 -4.16 3.89
CA PRO A 187 -16.38 -3.53 5.10
C PRO A 187 -16.53 -2.00 5.00
N ILE A 188 -15.52 -1.30 4.47
CA ILE A 188 -15.59 0.16 4.23
C ILE A 188 -16.74 0.50 3.29
N SER A 189 -16.81 -0.16 2.13
CA SER A 189 -17.82 0.11 1.11
C SER A 189 -19.23 -0.20 1.63
N ARG A 190 -19.41 -1.31 2.36
CA ARG A 190 -20.67 -1.69 3.01
C ARG A 190 -21.09 -0.70 4.10
N TYR A 191 -20.15 -0.21 4.91
CA TYR A 191 -20.44 0.82 5.92
C TYR A 191 -21.01 2.08 5.25
N LEU A 192 -20.36 2.59 4.21
CA LEU A 192 -20.83 3.76 3.47
C LEU A 192 -22.14 3.48 2.72
N ALA A 193 -22.32 2.26 2.20
CA ALA A 193 -23.56 1.87 1.58
C ALA A 193 -24.73 1.95 2.57
N ARG A 194 -24.55 1.47 3.80
CA ARG A 194 -25.57 1.59 4.86
C ARG A 194 -25.80 3.05 5.25
N GLU A 195 -24.70 3.79 5.44
CA GLU A 195 -24.76 5.21 5.81
C GLU A 195 -25.52 6.06 4.79
N PHE A 196 -25.44 5.71 3.51
CA PHE A 196 -26.06 6.46 2.42
C PHE A 196 -27.24 5.75 1.77
N GLY A 197 -27.88 4.78 2.44
CA GLY A 197 -29.09 4.13 1.92
C GLY A 197 -28.89 3.43 0.56
N LEU A 198 -27.80 2.68 0.42
CA LEU A 198 -27.43 1.89 -0.76
C LEU A 198 -27.29 0.39 -0.44
N ALA A 199 -27.67 -0.04 0.77
CA ALA A 199 -27.50 -1.41 1.23
C ALA A 199 -28.79 -2.25 1.14
N GLY A 200 -29.74 -1.86 0.28
CA GLY A 200 -31.08 -2.46 0.21
C GLY A 200 -32.03 -1.94 1.30
N LYS A 201 -33.32 -2.26 1.17
CA LYS A 201 -34.41 -1.74 2.03
C LYS A 201 -34.59 -2.51 3.33
N ASN A 202 -34.08 -3.74 3.38
CA ASN A 202 -34.26 -4.65 4.51
C ASN A 202 -33.07 -5.60 4.63
N ASN A 203 -33.04 -6.39 5.71
CA ASN A 203 -31.93 -7.31 5.98
C ASN A 203 -31.74 -8.35 4.86
N TRP A 204 -32.82 -8.79 4.20
CA TRP A 204 -32.74 -9.76 3.11
C TRP A 204 -32.08 -9.16 1.88
N GLU A 205 -32.48 -7.96 1.47
CA GLU A 205 -31.82 -7.25 0.37
C GLU A 205 -30.37 -6.88 0.69
N SER A 206 -30.06 -6.50 1.92
CA SER A 206 -28.66 -6.29 2.33
C SER A 206 -27.84 -7.57 2.19
N ALA A 207 -28.39 -8.73 2.57
CA ALA A 207 -27.71 -10.02 2.43
C ALA A 207 -27.55 -10.42 0.96
N LEU A 208 -28.52 -10.11 0.10
CA LEU A 208 -28.39 -10.31 -1.36
C LEU A 208 -27.30 -9.41 -1.95
N CYS A 209 -27.20 -8.15 -1.50
CA CYS A 209 -26.11 -7.28 -1.94
C CYS A 209 -24.74 -7.86 -1.54
N ASP A 210 -24.62 -8.35 -0.29
CA ASP A 210 -23.42 -9.01 0.21
C ASP A 210 -23.06 -10.25 -0.62
N MET A 211 -24.04 -11.10 -0.92
CA MET A 211 -23.86 -12.29 -1.76
C MET A 211 -23.27 -11.94 -3.12
N ILE A 212 -23.78 -10.90 -3.79
CA ILE A 212 -23.29 -10.47 -5.09
C ILE A 212 -21.87 -9.93 -4.99
N VAL A 213 -21.62 -9.04 -4.02
CA VAL A 213 -20.30 -8.42 -3.84
C VAL A 213 -19.24 -9.47 -3.53
N ASP A 214 -19.52 -10.40 -2.63
CA ASP A 214 -18.56 -11.44 -2.25
C ASP A 214 -18.32 -12.42 -3.41
N THR A 215 -19.38 -12.74 -4.17
CA THR A 215 -19.25 -13.53 -5.41
C THR A 215 -18.32 -12.85 -6.42
N ILE A 216 -18.46 -11.54 -6.64
CA ILE A 216 -17.57 -10.79 -7.56
C ILE A 216 -16.15 -10.71 -6.99
N SER A 217 -15.99 -10.48 -5.68
CA SER A 217 -14.68 -10.40 -5.02
C SER A 217 -13.86 -11.69 -5.17
N ASP A 218 -14.52 -12.85 -5.09
CA ASP A 218 -13.89 -14.15 -5.35
C ASP A 218 -13.40 -14.27 -6.79
N GLN A 219 -14.16 -13.73 -7.75
CA GLN A 219 -13.76 -13.74 -9.16
C GLN A 219 -12.63 -12.76 -9.46
N VAL A 220 -12.65 -11.56 -8.87
CA VAL A 220 -11.56 -10.58 -9.02
C VAL A 220 -10.22 -11.21 -8.68
N THR A 221 -10.17 -12.01 -7.62
CA THR A 221 -8.94 -12.69 -7.19
C THR A 221 -8.49 -13.73 -8.22
N LYS A 222 -9.43 -14.48 -8.83
CA LYS A 222 -9.13 -15.48 -9.86
C LYS A 222 -8.73 -14.86 -11.20
N ILE A 223 -9.45 -13.84 -11.64
CA ILE A 223 -9.32 -13.20 -12.96
C ILE A 223 -8.15 -12.24 -13.02
N PHE A 224 -7.88 -11.48 -11.94
CA PHE A 224 -6.80 -10.50 -11.92
C PHE A 224 -5.60 -10.94 -11.08
N GLY A 225 -5.62 -12.16 -10.54
CA GLY A 225 -4.52 -12.72 -9.75
C GLY A 225 -3.21 -12.82 -10.53
N TYR A 226 -3.26 -12.92 -11.86
CA TYR A 226 -2.06 -12.93 -12.71
C TYR A 226 -1.23 -11.64 -12.58
N ARG A 227 -1.82 -10.51 -12.16
CA ARG A 227 -1.11 -9.22 -11.96
C ARG A 227 -0.04 -9.29 -10.85
N TYR A 228 -0.07 -10.34 -10.03
CA TYR A 228 0.92 -10.59 -8.97
C TYR A 228 1.95 -11.65 -9.36
N GLU A 229 1.90 -12.19 -10.58
CA GLU A 229 2.86 -13.16 -11.08
C GLU A 229 4.13 -12.45 -11.56
N SER A 230 5.29 -12.87 -11.04
CA SER A 230 6.59 -12.29 -11.42
C SER A 230 7.17 -12.93 -12.69
N ASP A 231 6.75 -14.14 -13.01
CA ASP A 231 7.16 -14.89 -14.20
C ASP A 231 6.29 -14.47 -15.40
N GLU A 232 6.90 -13.85 -16.41
CA GLU A 232 6.18 -13.27 -17.54
C GLU A 232 5.38 -14.30 -18.36
N GLU A 233 5.93 -15.51 -18.54
CA GLU A 233 5.26 -16.57 -19.30
C GLU A 233 4.03 -17.07 -18.53
N LYS A 234 4.17 -17.30 -17.22
CA LYS A 234 3.04 -17.69 -16.36
C LYS A 234 2.00 -16.57 -16.25
N MET A 235 2.43 -15.31 -16.18
CA MET A 235 1.54 -14.16 -16.15
C MET A 235 0.68 -14.13 -17.42
N LYS A 236 1.32 -14.23 -18.60
CA LYS A 236 0.62 -14.24 -19.89
C LYS A 236 -0.33 -15.43 -20.00
N PHE A 237 0.12 -16.63 -19.63
CA PHE A 237 -0.72 -17.83 -19.63
C PHE A 237 -1.98 -17.66 -18.75
N ARG A 238 -1.83 -17.16 -17.52
CA ARG A 238 -2.96 -16.94 -16.60
C ARG A 238 -3.88 -15.81 -17.06
N MET A 239 -3.33 -14.77 -17.67
CA MET A 239 -4.12 -13.71 -18.29
C MET A 239 -4.97 -14.28 -19.44
N GLU A 240 -4.39 -15.11 -20.31
CA GLU A 240 -5.12 -15.77 -21.39
C GLU A 240 -6.21 -16.71 -20.86
N GLN A 241 -5.95 -17.49 -19.80
CA GLN A 241 -6.97 -18.30 -19.13
C GLN A 241 -8.10 -17.42 -18.57
N SER A 242 -7.76 -16.28 -17.99
CA SER A 242 -8.75 -15.36 -17.43
C SER A 242 -9.68 -14.82 -18.52
N VAL A 243 -9.13 -14.42 -19.67
CA VAL A 243 -9.89 -13.88 -20.81
C VAL A 243 -10.70 -14.95 -21.53
N LYS A 244 -10.11 -16.13 -21.79
CA LYS A 244 -10.74 -17.17 -22.61
C LYS A 244 -11.72 -18.05 -21.83
N GLU A 245 -11.54 -18.18 -20.52
CA GLU A 245 -12.31 -19.13 -19.71
C GLU A 245 -13.08 -18.46 -18.56
N TYR A 246 -12.39 -17.72 -17.68
CA TYR A 246 -13.00 -17.29 -16.42
C TYR A 246 -13.96 -16.11 -16.60
N ILE A 247 -13.59 -15.12 -17.39
CA ILE A 247 -14.43 -13.95 -17.67
C ILE A 247 -15.76 -14.38 -18.34
N PRO A 248 -15.77 -15.10 -19.48
CA PRO A 248 -17.02 -15.46 -20.15
C PRO A 248 -17.95 -16.29 -19.25
N LYS A 249 -17.41 -17.31 -18.57
CA LYS A 249 -18.18 -18.16 -17.65
C LYS A 249 -18.80 -17.38 -16.49
N PHE A 250 -18.11 -16.35 -16.00
CA PHE A 250 -18.66 -15.52 -14.94
C PHE A 250 -19.73 -14.56 -15.44
N LEU A 251 -19.49 -13.89 -16.57
CA LEU A 251 -20.46 -13.00 -17.18
C LEU A 251 -21.76 -13.75 -17.53
N GLU A 252 -21.69 -14.96 -18.07
CA GLU A 252 -22.85 -15.82 -18.34
C GLU A 252 -23.67 -16.10 -17.06
N LYS A 253 -23.00 -16.42 -15.96
CA LYS A 253 -23.67 -16.67 -14.67
C LYS A 253 -24.31 -15.42 -14.10
N MET A 254 -23.65 -14.27 -14.19
CA MET A 254 -24.18 -13.00 -13.72
C MET A 254 -25.36 -12.54 -14.57
N GLU A 255 -25.27 -12.63 -15.90
CA GLU A 255 -26.38 -12.35 -16.82
C GLU A 255 -27.58 -13.25 -16.51
N SER A 256 -27.35 -14.56 -16.32
CA SER A 256 -28.39 -15.51 -15.94
C SER A 256 -29.03 -15.17 -14.59
N HIS A 257 -28.24 -14.74 -13.62
CA HIS A 257 -28.75 -14.28 -12.32
C HIS A 257 -29.66 -13.07 -12.47
N LEU A 258 -29.25 -12.06 -13.26
CA LEU A 258 -30.06 -10.88 -13.54
C LEU A 258 -31.37 -11.25 -14.24
N ASN A 259 -31.33 -12.18 -15.19
CA ASN A 259 -32.52 -12.63 -15.91
C ASN A 259 -33.53 -13.38 -15.03
N LEU A 260 -33.06 -14.08 -13.98
CA LEU A 260 -33.91 -14.77 -13.01
C LEU A 260 -34.52 -13.83 -11.96
N SER A 261 -33.91 -12.67 -11.73
CA SER A 261 -34.46 -11.63 -10.87
C SER A 261 -35.78 -11.14 -11.47
N LYS A 262 -36.91 -11.40 -10.79
CA LYS A 262 -38.28 -11.16 -11.31
C LYS A 262 -38.65 -9.69 -11.52
N SER A 263 -37.72 -8.73 -11.36
CA SER A 263 -37.95 -7.37 -11.85
C SER A 263 -37.93 -7.42 -13.37
N ARG A 264 -39.08 -7.68 -14.00
CA ARG A 264 -39.23 -7.85 -15.45
C ARG A 264 -38.84 -6.61 -16.28
N ASP A 265 -38.53 -5.49 -15.63
CA ASP A 265 -38.01 -4.27 -16.22
C ASP A 265 -36.53 -3.97 -15.83
N ALA A 266 -35.84 -4.95 -15.23
CA ALA A 266 -34.40 -5.00 -14.92
C ALA A 266 -33.74 -3.67 -14.53
N PHE A 267 -34.17 -3.06 -13.42
CA PHE A 267 -33.58 -1.79 -13.01
C PHE A 267 -32.24 -1.95 -12.28
N TRP A 268 -32.09 -2.86 -11.32
CA TRP A 268 -30.86 -2.99 -10.52
C TRP A 268 -30.62 -4.45 -10.11
N VAL A 269 -29.41 -4.76 -9.65
CA VAL A 269 -28.99 -6.14 -9.31
C VAL A 269 -29.82 -6.69 -8.14
N VAL A 270 -30.13 -5.85 -7.15
CA VAL A 270 -30.92 -6.23 -5.97
C VAL A 270 -32.02 -5.20 -5.72
N GLY A 271 -33.26 -5.68 -5.60
CA GLY A 271 -34.41 -4.81 -5.35
C GLY A 271 -34.81 -3.97 -6.57
N ASP A 272 -35.47 -2.85 -6.30
CA ASP A 272 -35.99 -1.89 -7.27
C ASP A 272 -35.20 -0.57 -7.32
N GLU A 273 -34.20 -0.41 -6.46
CA GLU A 273 -33.36 0.78 -6.31
C GLU A 273 -31.88 0.43 -6.44
N MET A 274 -31.07 1.41 -6.83
CA MET A 274 -29.63 1.21 -6.98
C MET A 274 -28.99 0.93 -5.61
N THR A 275 -28.14 -0.08 -5.57
CA THR A 275 -27.40 -0.48 -4.38
C THR A 275 -25.89 -0.41 -4.64
N TRP A 276 -25.11 -0.61 -3.58
CA TRP A 276 -23.67 -0.75 -3.71
C TRP A 276 -23.24 -2.02 -4.48
N ALA A 277 -24.12 -3.02 -4.61
CA ALA A 277 -23.85 -4.19 -5.45
C ALA A 277 -23.78 -3.81 -6.94
N ASP A 278 -24.62 -2.87 -7.38
CA ASP A 278 -24.57 -2.31 -8.74
C ASP A 278 -23.25 -1.56 -9.00
N ILE A 279 -22.85 -0.72 -8.05
CA ILE A 279 -21.57 0.02 -8.12
C ILE A 279 -20.38 -0.95 -8.17
N TYR A 280 -20.41 -2.00 -7.34
CA TYR A 280 -19.37 -3.02 -7.30
C TYR A 280 -19.29 -3.79 -8.63
N LEU A 281 -20.44 -4.22 -9.16
CA LEU A 281 -20.55 -4.90 -10.44
C LEU A 281 -20.02 -4.02 -11.57
N VAL A 282 -20.46 -2.78 -11.67
CA VAL A 282 -20.03 -1.88 -12.75
C VAL A 282 -18.54 -1.56 -12.66
N ASN A 283 -17.99 -1.37 -11.47
CA ASN A 283 -16.54 -1.24 -11.30
C ASN A 283 -15.81 -2.49 -11.82
N TYR A 284 -16.31 -3.69 -11.52
CA TYR A 284 -15.76 -4.93 -12.05
C TYR A 284 -15.86 -5.01 -13.58
N LEU A 285 -17.00 -4.69 -14.18
CA LEU A 285 -17.19 -4.72 -15.64
C LEU A 285 -16.22 -3.76 -16.35
N LEU A 286 -15.99 -2.57 -15.80
CA LEU A 286 -15.00 -1.61 -16.31
C LEU A 286 -13.57 -2.17 -16.27
N GLU A 287 -13.22 -2.97 -15.26
CA GLU A 287 -11.91 -3.64 -15.19
C GLU A 287 -11.79 -4.79 -16.19
N VAL A 288 -12.86 -5.55 -16.37
CA VAL A 288 -12.87 -6.68 -17.31
C VAL A 288 -12.71 -6.21 -18.74
N GLU A 289 -13.39 -5.13 -19.15
CA GLU A 289 -13.29 -4.60 -20.52
C GLU A 289 -11.89 -4.08 -20.87
N LYS A 290 -11.06 -3.75 -19.88
CA LYS A 290 -9.65 -3.41 -20.13
C LYS A 290 -8.82 -4.58 -20.64
N VAL A 291 -9.18 -5.82 -20.27
CA VAL A 291 -8.42 -7.03 -20.58
C VAL A 291 -9.13 -7.91 -21.61
N SER A 292 -10.45 -7.81 -21.69
CA SER A 292 -11.29 -8.47 -22.68
C SER A 292 -12.25 -7.44 -23.29
N PRO A 293 -11.79 -6.62 -24.25
CA PRO A 293 -12.65 -5.68 -24.94
C PRO A 293 -13.86 -6.39 -25.56
N GLU A 294 -14.99 -5.70 -25.64
CA GLU A 294 -16.22 -6.20 -26.29
C GLU A 294 -16.87 -7.43 -25.62
N CYS A 295 -16.35 -7.90 -24.48
CA CYS A 295 -16.87 -9.09 -23.79
C CYS A 295 -18.33 -8.97 -23.33
N LEU A 296 -18.88 -7.75 -23.28
CA LEU A 296 -20.27 -7.49 -22.86
C LEU A 296 -21.27 -7.50 -24.03
N ASN A 297 -20.82 -7.64 -25.28
CA ASN A 297 -21.71 -7.61 -26.45
C ASN A 297 -22.75 -8.74 -26.43
N GLU A 298 -22.43 -9.87 -25.80
CA GLU A 298 -23.32 -11.03 -25.66
C GLU A 298 -24.18 -10.98 -24.37
N PHE A 299 -23.98 -9.98 -23.52
CA PHE A 299 -24.62 -9.86 -22.20
C PHE A 299 -25.38 -8.54 -22.07
N PRO A 300 -26.57 -8.42 -22.70
CA PRO A 300 -27.30 -7.16 -22.80
C PRO A 300 -27.71 -6.56 -21.45
N LEU A 301 -28.04 -7.37 -20.43
CA LEU A 301 -28.43 -6.87 -19.11
C LEU A 301 -27.23 -6.27 -18.37
N LEU A 302 -26.08 -6.93 -18.41
CA LEU A 302 -24.84 -6.40 -17.85
C LEU A 302 -24.40 -5.12 -18.57
N LEU A 303 -24.52 -5.08 -19.90
CA LEU A 303 -24.20 -3.89 -20.69
C LEU A 303 -25.14 -2.71 -20.36
N ASP A 304 -26.43 -2.98 -20.16
CA ASP A 304 -27.42 -1.97 -19.77
C ASP A 304 -27.13 -1.37 -18.38
N ILE A 305 -26.92 -2.21 -17.35
CA ILE A 305 -26.55 -1.73 -16.00
C ILE A 305 -25.29 -0.86 -16.05
N LYS A 306 -24.26 -1.32 -16.77
CA LYS A 306 -23.02 -0.54 -16.96
C LYS A 306 -23.35 0.84 -17.54
N LYS A 307 -24.07 0.89 -18.65
CA LYS A 307 -24.43 2.14 -19.34
C LYS A 307 -25.21 3.08 -18.43
N ARG A 308 -26.23 2.59 -17.73
CA ARG A 308 -27.05 3.43 -16.85
C ARG A 308 -26.23 4.01 -15.71
N LEU A 309 -25.45 3.19 -15.00
CA LEU A 309 -24.66 3.65 -13.86
C LEU A 309 -23.55 4.62 -14.29
N THR A 310 -22.82 4.33 -15.38
CA THR A 310 -21.74 5.21 -15.85
C THR A 310 -22.24 6.54 -16.42
N ASN A 311 -23.52 6.63 -16.80
CA ASN A 311 -24.13 7.87 -17.27
C ASN A 311 -24.76 8.72 -16.16
N ILE A 312 -24.78 8.23 -14.91
CA ILE A 312 -25.18 9.06 -13.76
C ILE A 312 -24.22 10.26 -13.68
N PRO A 313 -24.70 11.52 -13.67
CA PRO A 313 -23.84 12.70 -13.81
C PRO A 313 -22.65 12.75 -12.83
N GLN A 314 -22.87 12.38 -11.57
CA GLN A 314 -21.85 12.34 -10.53
C GLN A 314 -20.77 11.30 -10.83
N ILE A 315 -21.19 10.08 -11.21
CA ILE A 315 -20.27 9.00 -11.57
C ILE A 315 -19.52 9.35 -12.85
N LYS A 316 -20.22 9.81 -13.89
CA LYS A 316 -19.61 10.20 -15.16
C LYS A 316 -18.53 11.26 -14.95
N SER A 317 -18.86 12.32 -14.22
CA SER A 317 -17.91 13.39 -13.89
C SER A 317 -16.69 12.85 -13.13
N TYR A 318 -16.90 11.97 -12.15
CA TYR A 318 -15.79 11.33 -11.44
C TYR A 318 -14.92 10.46 -12.35
N LEU A 319 -15.52 9.63 -13.22
CA LEU A 319 -14.80 8.77 -14.16
C LEU A 319 -13.95 9.56 -15.15
N GLU A 320 -14.41 10.74 -15.57
CA GLU A 320 -13.69 11.66 -16.47
C GLU A 320 -12.53 12.39 -15.76
N ARG A 321 -12.69 12.76 -14.48
CA ARG A 321 -11.68 13.55 -13.74
C ARG A 321 -10.71 12.72 -12.88
N ARG A 322 -11.02 11.45 -12.59
CA ARG A 322 -10.18 10.61 -11.73
C ARG A 322 -8.79 10.41 -12.37
N PRO A 323 -7.72 10.26 -11.57
CA PRO A 323 -6.39 9.99 -12.12
C PRO A 323 -6.38 8.75 -13.02
N VAL A 324 -5.69 8.86 -14.16
CA VAL A 324 -5.47 7.73 -15.05
C VAL A 324 -4.39 6.84 -14.46
N THR A 325 -4.77 5.64 -14.03
CA THR A 325 -3.86 4.63 -13.48
C THR A 325 -4.03 3.33 -14.27
N GLU A 326 -2.93 2.57 -14.36
CA GLU A 326 -2.92 1.25 -15.01
C GLU A 326 -3.96 0.32 -14.37
N TRP A 327 -3.91 0.25 -13.03
CA TRP A 327 -4.78 -0.57 -12.18
C TRP A 327 -5.74 0.24 -11.36
#